data_AF-A0A932E8K7-F1
#
_entry.id   AF-A0A932E8K7-F1
#
_cell.length_a   1.000
_cell.length_b   1.000
_cell.length_c   1.000
_cell.angle_alpha   90.00
_cell.angle_beta   90.00
_cell.angle_gamma   90.00
#
_symmetry.space_group_name_H-M   'P 1'
#
loop_
_entity.id
_entity.type
_entity.pdbx_description
1 polymer ?
#
loop_
_entity_poly.entity_id
_entity_poly.type
_entity_poly.pdbx_seq_one_letter_code
_entity_poly.pdbx_strand_id
1 'polypeptide(L)'
;MKTLLLVLLATASLAALTGCNRSFAESTASAPEVAPAAHYKAGHGLQLTPTASKFIGLTIGEVGSRDIGDSKAAPAVPTAALLRTVKGDFVYVSNGGWMLRTPVTVGVSDSAWTEIKDGLYEGDSIVINGVQALWMAELQAVNGGVGCADGH
;
A
#
# COMPACT_ATOMS: atom_id res chain seq x y z
N MET A 1 20.79 21.94 77.71
CA MET A 1 21.46 20.96 76.82
C MET A 1 20.45 19.93 76.29
N LYS A 2 19.43 20.37 75.53
CA LYS A 2 18.38 19.48 74.99
C LYS A 2 17.82 19.93 73.64
N THR A 3 18.32 21.03 73.09
CA THR A 3 17.88 21.62 71.81
C THR A 3 18.87 21.42 70.68
N LEU A 4 19.99 20.72 70.91
CA LEU A 4 21.01 20.46 69.89
C LEU A 4 20.87 19.10 69.18
N LEU A 5 19.90 18.27 69.59
CA LEU A 5 19.75 16.88 69.11
C LEU A 5 18.55 16.68 68.16
N LEU A 6 17.96 17.75 67.62
CA LEU A 6 16.77 17.68 66.76
C LEU A 6 16.98 18.15 65.32
N VAL A 7 18.17 18.63 64.96
CA VAL A 7 18.45 19.17 63.61
C VAL A 7 19.10 18.14 62.68
N LEU A 8 19.55 16.99 63.20
CA LEU A 8 20.18 15.92 62.41
C LEU A 8 19.20 14.96 61.71
N LEU A 9 17.88 15.11 61.89
CA LEU A 9 16.87 14.22 61.30
C LEU A 9 16.18 14.75 60.03
N ALA A 10 16.53 15.94 59.54
CA ALA A 10 15.82 16.58 58.42
C ALA A 10 16.61 16.64 57.09
N THR A 11 17.73 15.93 56.97
CA THR A 11 18.52 15.83 55.73
C THR A 11 18.60 14.40 55.20
N ALA A 12 17.52 13.63 55.33
CA ALA A 12 17.28 12.43 54.52
C ALA A 12 16.58 12.88 53.22
N SER A 13 17.34 13.63 52.43
CA SER A 13 16.98 14.09 51.10
C SER A 13 16.78 12.88 50.18
N LEU A 14 15.53 12.61 49.84
CA LEU A 14 15.05 12.35 48.46
C LEU A 14 16.10 11.80 47.45
N ALA A 15 16.65 10.61 47.71
CA ALA A 15 17.58 9.93 46.80
C ALA A 15 17.07 8.54 46.39
N ALA A 16 15.79 8.44 46.00
CA ALA A 16 15.15 7.19 45.56
C ALA A 16 14.48 7.30 44.18
N LEU A 17 15.08 8.04 43.24
CA LEU A 17 14.66 8.06 41.82
C LEU A 17 15.85 7.91 40.86
N THR A 18 16.87 7.14 41.24
CA THR A 18 17.90 6.63 40.31
C THR A 18 17.66 5.15 40.03
N GLY A 19 16.45 4.85 39.55
CA GLY A 19 16.10 3.56 38.95
C GLY A 19 15.96 3.73 37.45
N CYS A 20 17.10 3.76 36.75
CA CYS A 20 17.31 3.58 35.32
C CYS A 20 16.05 3.40 34.44
N ASN A 21 15.57 4.50 33.85
CA ASN A 21 14.79 4.46 32.62
C ASN A 21 15.72 4.10 31.45
N ARG A 22 16.39 2.93 31.52
CA ARG A 22 17.02 2.32 30.36
C ARG A 22 15.87 1.84 29.49
N SER A 23 15.41 2.74 28.63
CA SER A 23 14.70 2.34 27.42
C SER A 23 15.53 1.23 26.80
N PHE A 24 14.97 0.02 26.74
CA PHE A 24 15.41 -1.04 25.84
C PHE A 24 15.08 -0.65 24.38
N ALA A 25 15.35 0.60 24.00
CA ALA A 25 15.78 0.88 22.64
C ALA A 25 17.23 0.41 22.58
N GLU A 26 17.41 -0.91 22.76
CA GLU A 26 18.62 -1.59 22.34
C GLU A 26 18.84 -1.13 20.91
N SER A 27 19.98 -0.48 20.70
CA SER A 27 20.54 -0.24 19.40
C SER A 27 20.73 -1.61 18.76
N THR A 28 19.69 -2.14 18.13
CA THR A 28 19.85 -3.14 17.10
C THR A 28 20.71 -2.45 16.05
N ALA A 29 22.01 -2.79 16.08
CA ALA A 29 22.92 -2.54 14.98
C ALA A 29 22.15 -2.74 13.70
N SER A 30 22.06 -1.68 12.88
CA SER A 30 21.18 -1.59 11.70
C SER A 30 21.05 -2.95 11.04
N ALA A 31 19.91 -3.62 11.29
CA ALA A 31 19.50 -4.72 10.45
C ALA A 31 19.56 -4.18 9.01
N PRO A 32 20.04 -4.97 8.03
CA PRO A 32 20.03 -4.52 6.65
C PRO A 32 18.63 -3.98 6.35
N GLU A 33 18.57 -2.73 5.91
CA GLU A 33 17.32 -2.03 5.65
C GLU A 33 16.48 -2.92 4.74
N VAL A 34 15.37 -3.42 5.27
CA VAL A 34 14.51 -4.34 4.52
C VAL A 34 13.92 -3.53 3.38
N ALA A 35 14.34 -3.83 2.15
CA ALA A 35 13.82 -3.16 0.97
C ALA A 35 12.28 -3.20 0.97
N PRO A 36 11.60 -2.10 0.64
CA PRO A 36 10.15 -2.03 0.74
C PRO A 36 9.50 -3.03 -0.22
N ALA A 37 8.38 -3.59 0.20
CA ALA A 37 7.63 -4.57 -0.58
C ALA A 37 7.09 -4.01 -1.91
N ALA A 38 6.90 -2.69 -1.97
CA ALA A 38 6.40 -1.94 -3.10
C ALA A 38 7.20 -0.64 -3.28
N HIS A 39 7.50 -0.29 -4.52
CA HIS A 39 8.04 1.00 -4.91
C HIS A 39 6.99 1.75 -5.71
N TYR A 40 6.80 3.04 -5.41
CA TYR A 40 5.93 3.91 -6.20
C TYR A 40 6.77 4.94 -6.94
N LYS A 41 6.41 5.16 -8.21
CA LYS A 41 6.97 6.25 -9.02
C LYS A 41 5.84 6.95 -9.76
N ALA A 42 5.74 8.26 -9.56
CA ALA A 42 4.75 9.08 -10.24
C ALA A 42 4.82 8.87 -11.77
N GLY A 43 3.66 8.65 -12.39
CA GLY A 43 3.53 8.38 -13.82
C GLY A 43 3.88 6.95 -14.27
N HIS A 44 4.54 6.13 -13.44
CA HIS A 44 4.80 4.72 -13.74
C HIS A 44 3.89 3.78 -12.92
N GLY A 45 3.49 4.22 -11.72
CA GLY A 45 2.63 3.45 -10.83
C GLY A 45 3.43 2.69 -9.77
N LEU A 46 2.97 1.49 -9.43
CA LEU A 46 3.60 0.63 -8.43
C LEU A 46 4.48 -0.43 -9.08
N GLN A 47 5.61 -0.74 -8.47
CA GLN A 47 6.37 -1.95 -8.75
C GLN A 47 6.44 -2.77 -7.47
N LEU A 48 6.04 -4.04 -7.55
CA LEU A 48 6.09 -4.95 -6.42
C LEU A 48 7.31 -5.85 -6.51
N THR A 49 7.87 -6.22 -5.34
CA THR A 49 8.83 -7.33 -5.29
C THR A 49 8.15 -8.63 -5.72
N PRO A 50 8.91 -9.65 -6.17
CA PRO A 50 8.33 -10.96 -6.51
C PRO A 50 7.59 -11.60 -5.34
N THR A 51 8.13 -11.47 -4.12
CA THR A 51 7.50 -11.96 -2.88
C THR A 51 6.17 -11.26 -2.62
N ALA A 52 6.13 -9.93 -2.73
CA ALA A 52 4.89 -9.17 -2.55
C ALA A 52 3.85 -9.53 -3.61
N SER A 53 4.27 -9.65 -4.88
CA SER A 53 3.39 -10.07 -5.98
C SER A 53 2.77 -11.45 -5.70
N LYS A 54 3.58 -12.41 -5.27
CA LYS A 54 3.11 -13.75 -4.89
C LYS A 54 2.17 -13.70 -3.69
N PHE A 55 2.50 -12.90 -2.67
CA PHE A 55 1.71 -12.79 -1.45
C PHE A 55 0.29 -12.28 -1.72
N ILE A 56 0.14 -11.29 -2.61
CA ILE A 56 -1.18 -10.75 -2.96
C ILE A 56 -1.91 -11.56 -4.05
N GLY A 57 -1.30 -12.66 -4.52
CA GLY A 57 -1.84 -13.45 -5.63
C GLY A 57 -1.96 -12.64 -6.91
N LEU A 58 -1.00 -11.74 -7.17
CA LEU A 58 -1.00 -10.91 -8.36
C LEU A 58 -0.92 -11.80 -9.61
N THR A 59 -1.87 -11.63 -10.51
CA THR A 59 -1.80 -12.25 -11.84
C THR A 59 -2.10 -11.21 -12.91
N ILE A 60 -1.38 -11.31 -14.01
CA ILE A 60 -1.54 -10.48 -15.20
C ILE A 60 -2.27 -11.31 -16.26
N GLY A 61 -3.19 -10.68 -16.97
CA GLY A 61 -3.83 -11.20 -18.17
C GLY A 61 -3.87 -10.11 -19.24
N GLU A 62 -4.62 -10.37 -20.30
CA GLU A 62 -4.75 -9.43 -21.42
C GLU A 62 -6.21 -9.02 -21.59
N VAL A 63 -6.41 -7.79 -22.08
CA VAL A 63 -7.71 -7.33 -22.58
C VAL A 63 -8.05 -8.11 -23.84
N GLY A 64 -9.23 -8.72 -23.90
CA GLY A 64 -9.66 -9.52 -25.04
C GLY A 64 -10.98 -9.03 -25.63
N SER A 65 -11.23 -9.38 -26.89
CA SER A 65 -12.52 -9.12 -27.55
C SER A 65 -13.57 -10.12 -27.09
N ARG A 66 -14.75 -9.63 -26.68
CA ARG A 66 -15.87 -10.49 -26.28
C ARG A 66 -17.21 -9.93 -26.74
N ASP A 67 -18.15 -10.84 -26.95
CA ASP A 67 -19.57 -10.48 -27.05
C ASP A 67 -20.14 -10.36 -25.63
N ILE A 68 -20.69 -9.20 -25.28
CA ILE A 68 -21.28 -8.93 -23.95
C ILE A 68 -22.63 -8.24 -24.16
N GLY A 69 -23.72 -8.93 -23.83
CA GLY A 69 -25.06 -8.46 -24.16
C GLY A 69 -25.21 -8.24 -25.68
N ASP A 70 -25.56 -7.02 -26.06
CA ASP A 70 -25.72 -6.61 -27.46
C ASP A 70 -24.40 -6.14 -28.11
N SER A 71 -23.34 -5.90 -27.33
CA SER A 71 -22.03 -5.50 -27.84
C SER A 71 -21.30 -6.71 -28.45
N LYS A 72 -20.85 -6.57 -29.69
CA LYS A 72 -20.13 -7.61 -30.44
C LYS A 72 -18.64 -7.29 -30.54
N ALA A 73 -17.79 -8.28 -30.25
CA ALA A 73 -16.33 -8.17 -30.30
C ALA A 73 -15.79 -6.90 -29.61
N ALA A 74 -16.35 -6.54 -28.46
CA ALA A 74 -15.93 -5.35 -27.72
C ALA A 74 -14.73 -5.67 -26.81
N PRO A 75 -13.81 -4.71 -26.57
CA PRO A 75 -12.75 -4.87 -25.59
C PRO A 75 -13.35 -5.14 -24.21
N ALA A 76 -12.92 -6.21 -23.56
CA ALA A 76 -13.47 -6.65 -22.29
C ALA A 76 -12.39 -7.13 -21.33
N VAL A 77 -12.61 -6.84 -20.04
CA VAL A 77 -11.76 -7.27 -18.94
C VAL A 77 -12.57 -8.11 -17.95
N PRO A 78 -11.94 -9.01 -17.19
CA PRO A 78 -12.63 -9.69 -16.11
C PRO A 78 -13.19 -8.65 -15.13
N THR A 79 -14.42 -8.82 -14.64
CA THR A 79 -15.03 -7.87 -13.69
C THR A 79 -14.18 -7.73 -12.41
N ALA A 80 -13.41 -8.77 -12.04
CA ALA A 80 -12.46 -8.73 -10.93
C ALA A 80 -11.22 -7.84 -11.17
N ALA A 81 -10.89 -7.51 -12.42
CA ALA A 81 -9.80 -6.62 -12.78
C ALA A 81 -10.16 -5.13 -12.55
N LEU A 82 -11.45 -4.83 -12.43
CA LEU A 82 -11.96 -3.48 -12.32
C LEU A 82 -11.90 -2.98 -10.88
N LEU A 83 -11.21 -1.86 -10.67
CA LEU A 83 -11.23 -1.12 -9.43
C LEU A 83 -12.28 -0.01 -9.51
N ARG A 84 -13.38 -0.15 -8.76
CA ARG A 84 -14.42 0.88 -8.66
C ARG A 84 -14.20 1.75 -7.43
N THR A 85 -14.20 3.07 -7.62
CA THR A 85 -14.07 4.03 -6.51
C THR A 85 -15.00 5.22 -6.72
N VAL A 86 -15.13 6.07 -5.71
CA VAL A 86 -15.85 7.36 -5.84
C VAL A 86 -15.21 8.33 -6.84
N LYS A 87 -13.94 8.13 -7.22
CA LYS A 87 -13.24 8.94 -8.21
C LYS A 87 -13.44 8.44 -9.65
N GLY A 88 -14.11 7.30 -9.81
CA GLY A 88 -14.30 6.63 -11.09
C GLY A 88 -13.79 5.18 -11.06
N ASP A 89 -13.77 4.61 -12.26
CA ASP A 89 -13.39 3.23 -12.52
C ASP A 89 -11.99 3.16 -13.12
N PHE A 90 -11.22 2.15 -12.69
CA PHE A 90 -9.81 2.02 -13.04
C PHE A 90 -9.43 0.57 -13.30
N VAL A 91 -8.39 0.37 -14.10
CA VAL A 91 -7.69 -0.91 -14.27
C VAL A 91 -6.19 -0.65 -14.13
N TYR A 92 -5.46 -1.60 -13.54
CA TYR A 92 -4.00 -1.52 -13.51
C TYR A 92 -3.41 -2.14 -14.77
N VAL A 93 -2.73 -1.31 -15.57
CA VAL A 93 -1.97 -1.74 -16.75
C VAL A 93 -0.57 -2.11 -16.32
N SER A 94 -0.09 -3.28 -16.76
CA SER A 94 1.26 -3.76 -16.51
C SER A 94 2.19 -3.35 -17.64
N ASN A 95 3.21 -2.55 -17.33
CA ASN A 95 4.26 -2.14 -18.26
C ASN A 95 5.65 -2.32 -17.62
N GLY A 96 6.43 -3.29 -18.10
CA GLY A 96 7.80 -3.51 -17.61
C GLY A 96 7.88 -3.79 -16.10
N GLY A 97 6.88 -4.46 -15.53
CA GLY A 97 6.78 -4.75 -14.09
C GLY A 97 6.25 -3.59 -13.24
N TRP A 98 5.87 -2.47 -13.86
CA TRP A 98 5.12 -1.39 -13.22
C TRP A 98 3.62 -1.54 -13.49
N MET A 99 2.81 -1.31 -12.47
CA MET A 99 1.36 -1.38 -12.47
C MET A 99 0.82 0.05 -12.38
N LEU A 100 0.41 0.59 -13.52
CA LEU A 100 -0.12 1.95 -13.64
C LEU A 100 -1.64 1.93 -13.54
N ARG A 101 -2.20 2.65 -12.56
CA ARG A 101 -3.65 2.82 -12.44
C ARG A 101 -4.16 3.72 -13.57
N THR A 102 -4.88 3.12 -14.51
CA THR A 102 -5.39 3.79 -15.70
C THR A 102 -6.90 3.97 -15.58
N PRO A 103 -7.44 5.20 -15.74
CA PRO A 103 -8.88 5.42 -15.74
C PRO A 103 -9.51 4.76 -16.96
N VAL A 104 -10.69 4.17 -16.77
CA VAL A 104 -11.44 3.52 -17.85
C VAL A 104 -12.89 3.97 -17.86
N THR A 105 -13.50 3.98 -19.03
CA THR A 105 -14.96 4.10 -19.16
C THR A 105 -15.54 2.71 -19.38
N VAL A 106 -16.40 2.26 -18.47
CA VAL A 106 -17.02 0.94 -18.56
C VAL A 106 -18.37 0.98 -19.29
N GLY A 107 -18.68 -0.13 -19.96
CA GLY A 107 -19.93 -0.36 -20.67
C GLY A 107 -20.82 -1.37 -19.98
N VAL A 108 -21.40 -2.26 -20.78
CA VAL A 108 -22.21 -3.38 -20.27
C VAL A 108 -21.30 -4.35 -19.50
N SER A 109 -21.78 -4.85 -18.37
CA SER A 109 -21.07 -5.83 -17.57
C SER A 109 -22.00 -6.99 -17.20
N ASP A 110 -21.45 -8.19 -17.18
CA ASP A 110 -22.08 -9.38 -16.60
C ASP A 110 -21.35 -9.81 -15.32
N SER A 111 -21.58 -11.05 -14.86
CA SER A 111 -20.97 -11.57 -13.63
C SER A 111 -19.48 -11.86 -13.75
N ALA A 112 -18.94 -12.02 -14.96
CA ALA A 112 -17.57 -12.43 -15.23
C ALA A 112 -16.75 -11.36 -15.97
N TRP A 113 -17.38 -10.61 -16.87
CA TRP A 113 -16.72 -9.67 -17.78
C TRP A 113 -17.38 -8.29 -17.76
N THR A 114 -16.56 -7.27 -17.96
CA THR A 114 -16.98 -5.88 -18.12
C THR A 114 -16.41 -5.34 -19.42
N GLU A 115 -17.28 -4.77 -20.25
CA GLU A 115 -16.92 -4.04 -21.46
C GLU A 115 -16.16 -2.75 -21.12
N ILE A 116 -15.10 -2.46 -21.87
CA ILE A 116 -14.34 -1.22 -21.82
C ILE A 116 -14.64 -0.41 -23.07
N LYS A 117 -15.18 0.80 -22.87
CA LYS A 117 -15.50 1.75 -23.94
C LYS A 117 -14.35 2.70 -24.25
N ASP A 118 -13.54 3.03 -23.25
CA ASP A 118 -12.39 3.91 -23.38
C ASP A 118 -11.33 3.63 -22.30
N GLY A 119 -10.07 3.95 -22.61
CA GLY A 119 -8.92 3.87 -21.69
C GLY A 119 -8.04 2.62 -21.84
N LEU A 120 -8.53 1.56 -22.48
CA LEU A 120 -7.74 0.35 -22.78
C LEU A 120 -8.03 -0.16 -24.19
N TYR A 121 -7.06 -0.86 -24.75
CA TYR A 121 -7.14 -1.51 -26.04
C TYR A 121 -6.91 -3.02 -25.92
N GLU A 122 -7.33 -3.76 -26.94
CA GLU A 122 -7.10 -5.21 -27.00
C GLU A 122 -5.61 -5.54 -26.98
N GLY A 123 -5.24 -6.60 -26.24
CA GLY A 123 -3.85 -7.01 -26.04
C GLY A 123 -3.11 -6.23 -24.97
N ASP A 124 -3.70 -5.18 -24.38
CA ASP A 124 -3.10 -4.51 -23.23
C ASP A 124 -2.94 -5.50 -22.06
N SER A 125 -1.74 -5.55 -21.49
CA SER A 125 -1.45 -6.37 -20.31
C SER A 125 -2.01 -5.69 -19.06
N ILE A 126 -2.92 -6.36 -18.36
CA ILE A 126 -3.63 -5.82 -17.20
C ILE A 126 -3.56 -6.76 -16.00
N VAL A 127 -3.70 -6.20 -14.80
CA VAL A 127 -3.82 -6.99 -13.57
C VAL A 127 -5.24 -7.54 -13.45
N ILE A 128 -5.38 -8.86 -13.37
CA ILE A 128 -6.69 -9.54 -13.26
C ILE A 128 -6.97 -10.10 -11.85
N ASN A 129 -5.96 -10.20 -10.98
CA ASN A 129 -6.10 -10.54 -9.56
C ASN A 129 -5.13 -9.72 -8.70
N GLY A 130 -5.48 -9.46 -7.45
CA GLY A 130 -4.67 -8.65 -6.52
C GLY A 130 -4.91 -7.14 -6.62
N VAL A 131 -5.90 -6.70 -7.40
CA VAL A 131 -6.23 -5.29 -7.66
C VAL A 131 -6.44 -4.46 -6.39
N GLN A 132 -7.21 -4.99 -5.43
CA GLN A 132 -7.48 -4.27 -4.18
C GLN A 132 -6.21 -4.06 -3.35
N ALA A 133 -5.33 -5.05 -3.29
CA ALA A 133 -4.08 -4.97 -2.54
C ALA A 133 -3.09 -3.99 -3.18
N LEU A 134 -3.00 -3.98 -4.51
CA LEU A 134 -2.27 -2.93 -5.24
C LEU A 134 -2.80 -1.55 -4.91
N TRP A 135 -4.12 -1.38 -4.88
CA TRP A 135 -4.71 -0.08 -4.55
C TRP A 135 -4.39 0.37 -3.13
N MET A 136 -4.44 -0.54 -2.14
CA MET A 136 -4.03 -0.21 -0.77
C MET A 136 -2.56 0.21 -0.70
N ALA A 137 -1.67 -0.49 -1.41
CA ALA A 137 -0.26 -0.12 -1.50
C ALA A 137 -0.07 1.25 -2.17
N GLU A 138 -0.85 1.57 -3.21
CA GLU A 138 -0.77 2.86 -3.90
C GLU A 138 -1.23 3.98 -2.97
N LEU A 139 -2.36 3.79 -2.28
CA LEU A 139 -2.88 4.77 -1.32
C LEU A 139 -1.89 5.02 -0.19
N GLN A 140 -1.22 3.98 0.32
CA GLN A 140 -0.18 4.15 1.33
C GLN A 140 1.01 4.94 0.76
N ALA A 141 1.43 4.67 -0.47
CA ALA A 141 2.54 5.39 -1.10
C ALA A 141 2.20 6.87 -1.41
N VAL A 142 0.96 7.17 -1.84
CA VAL A 142 0.58 8.52 -2.28
C VAL A 142 0.00 9.40 -1.17
N ASN A 143 -0.67 8.81 -0.18
CA ASN A 143 -1.39 9.53 0.87
C ASN A 143 -0.92 9.14 2.29
N GLY A 144 -0.09 8.11 2.43
CA GLY A 144 0.28 7.56 3.74
C GLY A 144 1.16 8.47 4.59
N GLY A 145 1.82 9.47 3.98
CA GLY A 145 2.68 10.43 4.68
C GLY A 145 3.91 9.78 5.32
N VAL A 146 5.00 10.55 5.37
CA VAL A 146 6.11 10.31 6.31
C VAL A 146 5.50 10.30 7.71
N GLY A 147 5.56 9.14 8.38
CA GLY A 147 4.84 8.94 9.64
C GLY A 147 5.40 9.85 10.73
N CYS A 148 4.65 10.08 11.81
CA CYS A 148 5.12 10.81 12.99
C CYS A 148 6.36 10.19 13.68
N ALA A 149 6.93 9.10 13.14
CA ALA A 149 8.16 8.48 13.57
C ALA A 149 9.42 9.21 13.08
N ASP A 150 9.29 10.16 12.15
CA ASP A 150 10.46 10.81 11.53
C ASP A 150 11.05 11.97 12.34
N GLY A 151 10.52 12.18 13.57
CA GLY A 151 11.13 12.96 14.65
C GLY A 151 11.96 14.16 14.22
N HIS A 152 11.31 15.23 13.75
CA HIS A 152 11.92 16.55 13.66
C HIS A 152 11.74 17.33 14.97
#